data_AF-A0A9D6SE68-F1
#
_entry.id   AF-A0A9D6SE68-F1
#
_cell.length_a   1.000
_cell.length_b   1.000
_cell.length_c   1.000
_cell.angle_alpha   90.00
_cell.angle_beta   90.00
_cell.angle_gamma   90.00
#
_symmetry.space_group_name_H-M   'P 1'
#
loop_
_entity.id
_entity.type
_entity.pdbx_description
1 polymer ?
#
loop_
_entity_poly.entity_id
_entity_poly.type
_entity_poly.pdbx_seq_one_letter_code
_entity_poly.pdbx_strand_id
1 'polypeptide(L)' 'MRAAILREALQLDIPLQADNIHIEMNASGTHITADYSVTVNLYYRQVGWEFHIDSRR' A
#
# COMPACT_ATOMS: atom_id res chain seq x y z
N MET A 1 11.81 8.90 -1.13
CA MET A 1 11.22 7.84 -0.27
C MET A 1 9.93 7.30 -0.87
N ARG A 2 8.87 8.11 -1.06
CA ARG A 2 7.63 7.71 -1.79
C ARG A 2 7.88 6.98 -3.12
N ALA A 3 8.73 7.53 -3.99
CA ALA A 3 9.04 6.91 -5.29
C ALA A 3 9.74 5.54 -5.18
N ALA A 4 10.53 5.30 -4.12
CA ALA A 4 11.17 4.01 -3.90
C ALA A 4 10.16 2.97 -3.41
N ILE A 5 9.27 3.34 -2.47
CA ILE A 5 8.17 2.49 -2.00
C ILE A 5 7.23 2.12 -3.14
N LEU A 6 6.86 3.10 -3.98
CA LEU A 6 6.04 2.85 -5.16
C LEU A 6 6.72 1.91 -6.14
N ARG A 7 8.04 2.06 -6.35
CA ARG A 7 8.80 1.17 -7.24
C ARG A 7 8.81 -0.27 -6.73
N GLU A 8 9.00 -0.48 -5.43
CA GLU A 8 8.94 -1.83 -4.84
C GLU A 8 7.52 -2.41 -4.90
N ALA A 9 6.49 -1.60 -4.64
CA ALA A 9 5.10 -2.02 -4.76
C ALA A 9 4.75 -2.48 -6.19
N LEU A 10 5.21 -1.75 -7.21
CA LEU A 10 5.05 -2.13 -8.62
C LEU A 10 5.82 -3.42 -8.97
N GLN A 11 6.97 -3.67 -8.36
CA GLN A 11 7.72 -4.92 -8.55
C GLN A 11 7.02 -6.13 -7.92
N LEU A 12 6.16 -5.90 -6.94
CA LEU A 12 5.38 -6.93 -6.24
C LEU A 12 3.93 -7.04 -6.74
N ASP A 13 3.61 -6.40 -7.88
CA ASP A 13 2.25 -6.32 -8.45
C ASP A 13 1.19 -5.78 -7.48
N ILE A 14 1.59 -4.95 -6.52
CA ILE A 14 0.67 -4.30 -5.58
C ILE A 14 0.07 -3.08 -6.29
N PRO A 15 -1.27 -2.99 -6.43
CA PRO A 15 -1.93 -1.90 -7.16
C PRO A 15 -2.01 -0.62 -6.30
N LEU A 16 -0.85 -0.08 -5.94
CA LEU A 16 -0.68 1.07 -5.07
C LEU A 16 -0.47 2.34 -5.90
N GLN A 17 -1.17 3.42 -5.54
CA GLN A 17 -0.95 4.74 -6.14
C GLN A 17 -0.07 5.61 -5.23
N ALA A 18 0.67 6.55 -5.82
CA ALA A 18 1.61 7.40 -5.08
C ALA A 18 0.93 8.22 -3.96
N ASP A 19 -0.30 8.66 -4.19
CA ASP A 19 -1.08 9.49 -3.26
C ASP A 19 -1.57 8.69 -2.04
N ASN A 20 -1.61 7.36 -2.15
CA ASN A 20 -2.03 6.48 -1.06
C ASN A 20 -0.89 6.13 -0.09
N ILE A 21 0.33 6.61 -0.35
CA ILE A 21 1.51 6.35 0.50
C ILE A 21 1.66 7.49 1.50
N HIS A 22 1.35 7.28 2.77
CA HIS A 22 1.53 8.26 3.83
C HIS A 22 2.86 8.02 4.54
N ILE A 23 3.64 9.08 4.73
CA ILE A 23 4.93 9.02 5.44
C ILE A 23 4.90 10.07 6.54
N GLU A 24 4.97 9.61 7.78
CA GLU A 24 5.08 10.47 8.96
C GLU A 24 6.44 10.27 9.59
N MET A 25 7.18 11.37 9.79
CA MET A 25 8.47 11.35 10.46
C MET A 25 8.35 12.08 11.79
N ASN A 26 8.71 11.42 12.88
CA ASN A 26 8.74 12.01 14.21
C ASN A 26 10.06 11.65 14.92
N ALA A 27 10.27 12.18 16.13
CA ALA A 27 11.50 11.93 16.91
C ALA A 27 11.71 10.44 17.27
N SER A 28 10.66 9.63 17.24
CA SER A 28 10.68 8.19 17.51
C SER A 28 10.90 7.32 16.27
N GLY A 29 10.82 7.86 15.05
CA GLY A 29 11.06 7.08 13.84
C GLY A 29 10.33 7.59 12.60
N THR A 30 10.35 6.77 11.55
CA THR A 30 9.60 6.99 10.32
C THR A 30 8.50 5.94 10.21
N HIS A 31 7.26 6.40 10.13
CA HIS A 31 6.08 5.57 9.93
C HIS A 31 5.64 5.68 8.47
N ILE A 32 5.40 4.54 7.84
CA ILE A 32 5.01 4.46 6.43
C ILE A 32 3.73 3.64 6.38
N THR A 33 2.68 4.25 5.83
CA THR A 33 1.36 3.64 5.67
C THR A 33 0.98 3.67 4.20
N ALA A 34 0.39 2.58 3.71
CA ALA A 34 -0.01 2.46 2.31
C ALA A 34 -1.34 1.73 2.20
N ASP A 35 -2.32 2.38 1.56
CA ASP A 35 -3.68 1.85 1.38
C ASP A 35 -3.91 1.46 -0.08
N TYR A 36 -4.35 0.22 -0.31
CA TYR A 36 -4.69 -0.26 -1.66
C TYR A 36 -5.84 -1.26 -1.64
N SER A 37 -6.55 -1.35 -2.77
CA SER A 37 -7.66 -2.28 -2.96
C SER A 37 -7.31 -3.28 -4.04
N VAL A 38 -7.66 -4.55 -3.80
CA VAL A 38 -7.54 -5.62 -4.80
C VAL A 38 -8.93 -6.09 -5.19
N THR A 39 -9.18 -6.15 -6.49
CA THR A 39 -10.41 -6.74 -7.04
C THR A 39 -10.15 -8.20 -7.36
N VAL A 40 -10.87 -9.11 -6.70
CA VAL A 40 -10.84 -10.53 -7.02
C VAL A 40 -12.09 -10.88 -7.83
N ASN A 41 -11.89 -11.24 -9.11
CA ASN A 41 -12.94 -11.76 -9.96
C ASN A 41 -13.07 -13.27 -9.72
N LEU A 42 -14.04 -13.66 -8.90
CA LEU A 42 -14.46 -15.06 -8.84
C LEU A 42 -15.47 -15.25 -9.98
N TYR A 43 -15.38 -16.36 -10.73
CA TYR A 43 -16.18 -16.66 -11.93
C TYR A 43 -17.72 -16.45 -11.80
N TYR A 44 -18.24 -16.20 -10.59
CA TYR A 44 -19.64 -15.94 -10.28
C TYR A 44 -19.91 -14.71 -9.37
N ARG A 45 -18.90 -13.91 -8.96
CA ARG A 45 -19.05 -12.68 -8.15
C ARG A 45 -17.76 -11.84 -8.06
N GLN A 46 -17.88 -10.53 -8.09
CA GLN A 46 -16.78 -9.59 -7.78
C GLN A 46 -16.72 -9.34 -6.27
N VAL A 47 -15.55 -9.49 -5.66
CA VAL A 47 -15.31 -9.16 -4.24
C VAL A 47 -14.09 -8.23 -4.16
N GLY A 48 -14.27 -7.06 -3.54
CA GLY A 48 -13.19 -6.11 -3.26
C GLY A 48 -12.63 -6.31 -1.86
N TRP A 49 -11.30 -6.30 -1.72
CA TRP A 49 -10.60 -6.41 -0.44
C TRP A 49 -9.75 -5.16 -0.25
N GLU A 50 -9.81 -4.57 0.93
CA GLU A 50 -9.01 -3.42 1.32
C GLU A 50 -7.93 -3.88 2.30
N PHE A 51 -6.68 -3.54 2.01
CA PHE A 51 -5.53 -3.95 2.82
C PHE A 51 -4.81 -2.72 3.36
N HIS A 52 -4.47 -2.79 4.65
CA HIS A 52 -3.71 -1.76 5.36
C HIS A 52 -2.41 -2.37 5.88
N ILE A 53 -1.27 -1.77 5.55
CA ILE A 53 0.05 -2.21 6.01
C ILE A 53 0.64 -1.13 6.92
N ASP A 54 0.85 -1.48 8.20
CA ASP A 54 1.51 -0.67 9.22
C ASP A 54 2.91 -1.27 9.49
N SER A 55 3.99 -0.53 9.22
CA SER A 55 5.34 -0.88 9.67
C SER A 55 5.77 0.03 10.82
N ARG A 56 5.79 -0.49 12.04
CA ARG A 56 6.44 0.14 13.20
C ARG A 56 7.84 -0.44 13.34
N ARG A 57 8.85 0.42 13.19
CA ARG A 57 10.24 0.09 13.54
C ARG A 57 10.63 0.82 14.80
#